data_AF-A0A1G1N5G9-F1
#
_entry.id   AF-A0A1G1N5G9-F1
#
_cell.length_a   1.000
_cell.length_b   1.000
_cell.length_c   1.000
_cell.angle_alpha   90.00
_cell.angle_beta   90.00
_cell.angle_gamma   90.00
#
_symmetry.space_group_name_H-M   'P 1'
#
loop_
_entity.id
_entity.type
_entity.pdbx_description
1 polymer ?
#
loop_
_entity_poly.entity_id
_entity_poly.type
_entity_poly.pdbx_seq_one_letter_code
_entity_poly.pdbx_strand_id
1 'polypeptide(L)'
;MSIRYLASQQLSSSLFLKIVLGGFFCCFSTGLLTIPSAEATSLPTARLRIQQEKIKHKDGVLISRPKSVDFKIINLIQVHNIHSLEDYARWLKENIHYKKDEKKDQWATPEETLRKKRGDCEDYTFFNAEVLQVLGYQPRFLAVRKDRQAHAICVFKAGEHYFWFDNAELKKTRATTLAGFLQNIRTNHNYFAFSELDLKTNQWSALSKKSLL
;
A
#
# COMPACT_ATOMS: atom_id res chain seq x y z
N MET A 1 -23.22 -7.76 13.56
CA MET A 1 -22.55 -7.80 14.88
C MET A 1 -22.07 -6.39 15.18
N SER A 2 -22.79 -5.67 16.04
CA SER A 2 -22.71 -4.20 16.17
C SER A 2 -21.97 -3.84 17.46
N ILE A 3 -20.82 -3.18 17.35
CA ILE A 3 -20.02 -2.78 18.52
C ILE A 3 -20.53 -1.42 19.01
N ARG A 4 -21.08 -1.41 20.24
CA ARG A 4 -21.62 -0.23 20.91
C ARG A 4 -20.50 0.63 21.52
N TYR A 5 -20.75 1.93 21.47
CA TYR A 5 -20.05 3.02 22.15
C TYR A 5 -20.06 2.85 23.68
N LEU A 6 -18.93 3.16 24.34
CA LEU A 6 -18.89 3.60 25.72
C LEU A 6 -18.03 4.87 25.81
N ALA A 7 -18.53 5.83 26.57
CA ALA A 7 -17.97 7.16 26.77
C ALA A 7 -17.49 7.34 28.22
N SER A 8 -16.75 8.44 28.42
CA SER A 8 -16.32 9.07 29.69
C SER A 8 -15.06 8.48 30.34
N GLN A 9 -14.01 9.29 30.54
CA GLN A 9 -13.89 10.21 31.69
C GLN A 9 -12.80 11.26 31.45
N GLN A 10 -12.81 12.27 32.31
CA GLN A 10 -12.33 13.63 32.20
C GLN A 10 -11.34 13.90 33.34
N LEU A 11 -10.15 14.45 33.06
CA LEU A 11 -9.20 15.05 34.03
C LEU A 11 -8.38 16.09 33.22
N SER A 12 -8.63 17.39 33.32
CA SER A 12 -8.33 18.38 34.38
C SER A 12 -6.88 18.89 34.42
N SER A 13 -6.77 20.20 34.17
CA SER A 13 -5.90 21.23 34.78
C SER A 13 -4.37 21.24 34.57
N SER A 14 -3.95 22.24 33.78
CA SER A 14 -2.95 23.29 34.04
C SER A 14 -1.64 22.97 34.78
N LEU A 15 -0.51 23.37 34.20
CA LEU A 15 0.39 24.33 34.86
C LEU A 15 1.37 25.00 33.88
N PHE A 16 1.51 26.30 34.07
CA PHE A 16 2.55 27.18 33.54
C PHE A 16 3.96 26.72 33.94
N LEU A 17 4.93 26.83 33.03
CA LEU A 17 6.29 27.23 33.39
C LEU A 17 6.97 27.97 32.23
N LYS A 18 7.18 29.28 32.44
CA LYS A 18 8.17 30.11 31.76
C LYS A 18 9.55 29.83 32.39
N ILE A 19 10.63 29.87 31.59
CA ILE A 19 12.09 30.04 31.91
C ILE A 19 12.84 29.35 30.75
N VAL A 20 13.91 29.82 30.11
CA VAL A 20 14.75 31.03 30.15
C VAL A 20 15.45 31.10 28.78
N LEU A 21 15.67 32.32 28.29
CA LEU A 21 16.55 32.60 27.16
C LEU A 21 18.00 32.26 27.53
N GLY A 22 18.58 31.27 26.88
CA GLY A 22 20.01 30.95 26.97
C GLY A 22 20.54 30.69 25.56
N GLY A 23 21.24 31.68 25.02
CA GLY A 23 21.86 31.59 23.71
C GLY A 23 22.93 30.51 23.67
N PHE A 24 22.74 29.52 22.80
CA PHE A 24 23.78 28.62 22.36
C PHE A 24 23.87 28.73 20.84
N PHE A 25 24.91 29.42 20.38
CA PHE A 25 25.31 29.49 18.98
C PHE A 25 25.91 28.12 18.62
N CYS A 26 25.05 27.17 18.25
CA CYS A 26 25.50 25.91 17.68
C CYS A 26 25.59 26.08 16.16
N CYS A 27 26.81 25.99 15.64
CA CYS A 27 27.13 25.98 14.21
C CYS A 27 26.25 24.96 13.47
N PHE A 28 25.17 25.42 12.83
CA PHE A 28 24.44 24.62 11.86
C PHE A 28 25.28 24.55 10.60
N SER A 29 26.12 23.52 10.51
CA SER A 29 26.58 23.02 9.22
C SER A 29 25.33 22.65 8.43
N THR A 30 24.98 23.49 7.46
CA THR A 30 24.00 23.21 6.42
C THR A 30 24.61 22.15 5.49
N GLY A 31 24.80 20.95 6.02
CA GLY A 31 24.93 19.76 5.21
C GLY A 31 23.62 19.62 4.46
N LEU A 32 23.59 20.13 3.22
CA LEU A 32 22.59 19.73 2.24
C LEU A 32 22.65 18.21 2.18
N LEU A 33 21.72 17.55 2.87
CA LEU A 33 21.49 16.13 2.75
C LEU A 33 20.96 15.92 1.33
N THR A 34 21.88 15.78 0.39
CA THR A 34 21.60 15.20 -0.91
C THR A 34 21.03 13.81 -0.65
N ILE A 35 19.71 13.72 -0.67
CA ILE A 35 19.03 12.44 -0.81
C ILE A 35 19.63 11.86 -2.09
N PRO A 36 20.25 10.66 -2.06
CA PRO A 36 20.76 10.04 -3.28
C PRO A 36 19.62 10.06 -4.28
N SER A 37 19.86 10.73 -5.42
CA SER A 37 18.93 10.77 -6.53
C SER A 37 18.59 9.33 -6.84
N ALA A 38 17.36 8.94 -6.49
CA ALA A 38 16.88 7.59 -6.68
C ALA A 38 17.17 7.24 -8.14
N GLU A 39 18.05 6.26 -8.36
CA GLU A 39 18.16 5.62 -9.66
C GLU A 39 16.73 5.34 -10.09
N ALA A 40 16.31 5.99 -11.19
CA ALA A 40 15.01 5.81 -11.78
C ALA A 40 14.87 4.30 -11.99
N THR A 41 14.10 3.67 -11.11
CA THR A 41 14.10 2.22 -10.98
C THR A 41 13.29 1.76 -12.16
N SER A 42 13.98 1.45 -13.26
CA SER A 42 13.35 0.93 -14.45
C SER A 42 12.49 -0.26 -14.04
N LEU A 43 11.27 -0.32 -14.58
CA LEU A 43 10.37 -1.40 -14.22
C LEU A 43 11.03 -2.75 -14.52
N PRO A 44 10.95 -3.73 -13.61
CA PRO A 44 11.37 -5.08 -13.92
C PRO A 44 10.54 -5.60 -15.10
N THR A 45 11.10 -6.56 -15.84
CA THR A 45 10.38 -7.19 -16.94
C THR A 45 9.09 -7.82 -16.44
N ALA A 46 7.95 -7.37 -16.98
CA ALA A 46 6.65 -7.92 -16.63
C ALA A 46 6.56 -9.41 -16.98
N ARG A 47 5.94 -10.20 -16.11
CA ARG A 47 5.81 -11.66 -16.26
C ARG A 47 4.36 -12.09 -16.13
N LEU A 48 3.96 -13.01 -17.02
CA LEU A 48 2.69 -13.71 -16.92
C LEU A 48 2.78 -14.77 -15.81
N ARG A 49 1.78 -14.78 -14.92
CA ARG A 49 1.65 -15.81 -13.89
C ARG A 49 0.66 -16.86 -14.37
N ILE A 50 1.06 -18.12 -14.21
CA ILE A 50 0.22 -19.26 -14.55
C ILE A 50 -0.69 -19.59 -13.37
N GLN A 51 -1.98 -19.77 -13.63
CA GLN A 51 -2.94 -20.29 -12.69
C GLN A 51 -3.51 -21.63 -13.19
N GLN A 52 -3.83 -22.52 -12.25
CA GLN A 52 -4.53 -23.75 -12.52
C GLN A 52 -6.03 -23.54 -12.32
N GLU A 53 -6.83 -23.96 -13.29
CA GLU A 53 -8.27 -23.86 -13.23
C GLU A 53 -8.93 -25.19 -13.57
N LYS A 54 -10.03 -25.49 -12.87
CA LYS A 54 -10.82 -26.69 -13.12
C LYS A 54 -11.86 -26.39 -14.20
N ILE A 55 -11.89 -27.19 -15.27
CA ILE A 55 -12.90 -27.04 -16.31
C ILE A 55 -14.23 -27.58 -15.78
N LYS A 56 -15.23 -26.72 -15.64
CA LYS A 56 -16.56 -27.07 -15.08
C LYS A 56 -17.29 -28.21 -15.82
N HIS A 57 -16.97 -28.43 -17.09
CA HIS A 57 -17.66 -29.41 -17.95
C HIS A 57 -16.83 -30.65 -18.30
N LYS A 58 -15.61 -30.78 -17.75
CA LYS A 58 -14.76 -31.96 -17.95
C LYS A 58 -14.27 -32.43 -16.59
N ASP A 59 -14.88 -33.49 -16.08
CA ASP A 59 -14.64 -34.01 -14.73
C ASP A 59 -13.14 -34.17 -14.44
N GLY A 60 -12.65 -33.34 -13.54
CA GLY A 60 -11.28 -33.42 -13.02
C GLY A 60 -10.17 -32.83 -13.90
N VAL A 61 -10.47 -32.28 -15.09
CA VAL A 61 -9.43 -31.70 -15.93
C VAL A 61 -8.99 -30.33 -15.38
N LEU A 62 -7.73 -30.26 -14.96
CA LEU A 62 -7.05 -29.01 -14.62
C LEU A 62 -6.34 -28.48 -15.87
N ILE A 63 -6.53 -27.19 -16.15
CA ILE A 63 -5.79 -26.46 -17.16
C ILE A 63 -4.89 -25.43 -16.52
N SER A 64 -3.65 -25.35 -16.99
CA SER A 64 -2.69 -24.31 -16.63
C SER A 64 -2.74 -23.22 -17.70
N ARG A 65 -3.11 -21.99 -17.33
CA ARG A 65 -3.12 -20.86 -18.25
C ARG A 65 -2.69 -19.57 -17.57
N PRO A 66 -2.17 -18.58 -18.31
CA PRO A 66 -1.89 -17.27 -17.73
C PRO A 66 -3.16 -16.62 -17.17
N LYS A 67 -3.03 -15.85 -16.10
CA LYS A 67 -4.14 -15.03 -15.58
C LYS A 67 -4.55 -14.00 -16.64
N SER A 68 -5.84 -13.88 -16.93
CA SER A 68 -6.37 -12.93 -17.93
C SER A 68 -6.00 -11.48 -17.63
N VAL A 69 -6.00 -11.11 -16.34
CA VAL A 69 -5.68 -9.76 -15.88
C VAL A 69 -4.21 -9.38 -16.10
N ASP A 70 -3.28 -10.35 -16.09
CA ASP A 70 -1.87 -10.09 -16.34
C ASP A 70 -1.65 -9.53 -17.76
N PHE A 71 -2.36 -10.07 -18.76
CA PHE A 71 -2.32 -9.53 -20.12
C PHE A 71 -2.83 -8.09 -20.20
N LYS A 72 -3.90 -7.77 -19.47
CA LYS A 72 -4.46 -6.42 -19.44
C LYS A 72 -3.50 -5.43 -18.82
N ILE A 73 -2.81 -5.84 -17.75
CA ILE A 73 -1.80 -5.03 -17.07
C ILE A 73 -0.58 -4.82 -17.97
N ILE A 74 -0.07 -5.88 -18.62
CA ILE A 74 1.05 -5.77 -19.55
C ILE A 74 0.70 -4.83 -20.71
N ASN A 75 -0.48 -5.00 -21.30
CA ASN A 75 -0.95 -4.13 -22.37
C ASN A 75 -1.10 -2.67 -21.90
N LEU A 76 -1.61 -2.44 -20.69
CA LEU A 76 -1.68 -1.11 -20.08
C LEU A 76 -0.30 -0.47 -19.98
N ILE A 77 0.70 -1.21 -19.47
CA ILE A 77 2.07 -0.71 -19.31
C ILE A 77 2.66 -0.31 -20.66
N GLN A 78 2.46 -1.16 -21.68
CA GLN A 78 2.98 -0.94 -23.02
C GLN A 78 2.29 0.24 -23.74
N VAL A 79 0.96 0.24 -23.78
CA VAL A 79 0.17 1.26 -24.50
C VAL A 79 0.36 2.65 -23.90
N HIS A 80 0.56 2.75 -22.59
CA HIS A 80 0.74 4.02 -21.90
C HIS A 80 2.21 4.42 -21.67
N ASN A 81 3.17 3.68 -22.24
CA ASN A 81 4.61 3.95 -22.11
C ASN A 81 5.04 4.12 -20.64
N ILE A 82 4.58 3.22 -19.77
CA ILE A 82 4.92 3.27 -18.35
C ILE A 82 6.30 2.63 -18.18
N HIS A 83 7.31 3.44 -17.83
CA HIS A 83 8.71 3.00 -17.71
C HIS A 83 9.19 2.92 -16.25
N SER A 84 8.46 3.53 -15.33
CA SER A 84 8.78 3.59 -13.90
C SER A 84 7.53 3.42 -13.02
N LEU A 85 7.73 3.19 -11.72
CA LEU A 85 6.63 3.18 -10.75
C LEU A 85 6.00 4.57 -10.58
N GLU A 86 6.77 5.63 -10.80
CA GLU A 86 6.28 7.00 -10.82
C GLU A 86 5.36 7.28 -12.02
N ASP A 87 5.70 6.76 -13.20
CA ASP A 87 4.82 6.83 -14.38
C ASP A 87 3.52 6.07 -14.13
N TYR A 88 3.61 4.90 -13.50
CA TYR A 88 2.44 4.13 -13.11
C TYR A 88 1.58 4.90 -12.10
N ALA A 89 2.18 5.48 -11.05
CA ALA A 89 1.47 6.29 -10.06
C ALA A 89 0.76 7.49 -10.70
N ARG A 90 1.42 8.16 -11.66
CA ARG A 90 0.84 9.27 -12.43
C ARG A 90 -0.35 8.79 -13.26
N TRP A 91 -0.17 7.72 -14.04
CA TRP A 91 -1.26 7.11 -14.81
C TRP A 91 -2.43 6.74 -13.92
N LEU A 92 -2.16 6.13 -12.76
CA LEU A 92 -3.17 5.68 -11.81
C LEU A 92 -4.00 6.86 -11.27
N LYS A 93 -3.34 7.97 -10.93
CA LYS A 93 -3.98 9.21 -10.47
C LYS A 93 -4.85 9.86 -11.54
N GLU A 94 -4.45 9.78 -12.80
CA GLU A 94 -5.15 10.39 -13.93
C GLU A 94 -6.31 9.51 -14.46
N ASN A 95 -6.23 8.19 -14.29
CA ASN A 95 -7.13 7.26 -14.97
C ASN A 95 -8.10 6.52 -14.04
N ILE A 96 -7.80 6.41 -12.75
CA ILE A 96 -8.66 5.75 -11.78
C ILE A 96 -9.14 6.79 -10.77
N HIS A 97 -10.46 6.89 -10.57
CA HIS A 97 -11.07 7.85 -9.66
C HIS A 97 -11.35 7.22 -8.30
N TYR A 98 -10.97 7.91 -7.23
CA TYR A 98 -11.38 7.50 -5.89
C TYR A 98 -12.89 7.67 -5.75
N LYS A 99 -13.60 6.58 -5.43
CA LYS A 99 -15.03 6.60 -5.13
C LYS A 99 -15.32 5.62 -4.00
N LYS A 100 -15.68 6.16 -2.84
CA LYS A 100 -16.19 5.39 -1.71
C LYS A 100 -17.53 4.75 -2.04
N ASP A 101 -17.74 3.53 -1.54
CA ASP A 101 -19.05 2.88 -1.62
C ASP A 101 -20.14 3.62 -0.83
N GLU A 102 -21.32 3.76 -1.47
CA GLU A 102 -22.46 4.50 -0.91
C GLU A 102 -23.24 3.70 0.13
N LYS A 103 -23.10 2.37 0.14
CA LYS A 103 -23.88 1.47 1.00
C LYS A 103 -22.97 0.53 1.79
N LYS A 104 -22.70 -0.64 1.23
CA LYS A 104 -21.91 -1.71 1.82
C LYS A 104 -20.59 -1.76 1.05
N ASP A 105 -19.50 -1.97 1.79
CA ASP A 105 -18.19 -2.32 1.25
C ASP A 105 -18.33 -3.43 0.19
N GLN A 106 -17.93 -3.12 -1.03
CA GLN A 106 -17.88 -4.02 -2.17
C GLN A 106 -16.48 -4.00 -2.76
N TRP A 107 -15.69 -4.99 -2.37
CA TRP A 107 -14.33 -5.11 -2.84
C TRP A 107 -14.33 -5.53 -4.31
N ALA A 108 -13.83 -4.66 -5.17
CA ALA A 108 -13.65 -4.91 -6.59
C ALA A 108 -12.39 -5.74 -6.83
N THR A 109 -12.49 -6.67 -7.78
CA THR A 109 -11.31 -7.33 -8.32
C THR A 109 -10.43 -6.34 -9.09
N PRO A 110 -9.12 -6.59 -9.24
CA PRO A 110 -8.23 -5.75 -10.07
C PRO A 110 -8.76 -5.51 -11.50
N GLU A 111 -9.39 -6.52 -12.09
CA GLU A 111 -9.99 -6.42 -13.43
C GLU A 111 -11.21 -5.49 -13.43
N GLU A 112 -12.02 -5.50 -12.36
CA GLU A 112 -13.15 -4.58 -12.20
C GLU A 112 -12.70 -3.15 -11.95
N THR A 113 -11.68 -2.92 -11.10
CA THR A 113 -11.11 -1.59 -10.87
C THR A 113 -10.61 -0.99 -12.18
N LEU A 114 -9.84 -1.78 -12.95
CA LEU A 114 -9.33 -1.38 -14.26
C LEU A 114 -10.46 -1.07 -15.25
N ARG A 115 -11.51 -1.89 -15.28
CA ARG A 115 -12.66 -1.70 -16.18
C ARG A 115 -13.53 -0.51 -15.78
N LYS A 116 -13.83 -0.35 -14.50
CA LYS A 116 -14.72 0.69 -13.95
C LYS A 116 -14.02 2.04 -13.84
N LYS A 117 -12.68 2.07 -13.87
CA LYS A 117 -11.84 3.26 -13.68
C LYS A 117 -12.16 4.01 -12.38
N ARG A 118 -12.55 3.26 -11.34
CA ARG A 118 -12.85 3.79 -10.01
C ARG A 118 -12.80 2.69 -8.96
N GLY A 119 -12.58 3.10 -7.71
CA GLY A 119 -12.62 2.26 -6.51
C GLY A 119 -12.24 3.08 -5.28
N ASP A 120 -12.30 2.49 -4.10
CA ASP A 120 -11.80 3.07 -2.86
C ASP A 120 -10.54 2.34 -2.37
N CYS A 121 -10.21 2.46 -1.08
CA CYS A 121 -8.86 2.17 -0.62
C CYS A 121 -8.43 0.71 -0.83
N GLU A 122 -9.33 -0.23 -0.62
CA GLU A 122 -9.08 -1.65 -0.85
C GLU A 122 -8.99 -1.99 -2.34
N ASP A 123 -9.80 -1.36 -3.18
CA ASP A 123 -9.82 -1.58 -4.63
C ASP A 123 -8.50 -1.14 -5.26
N TYR A 124 -8.00 0.04 -4.85
CA TYR A 124 -6.67 0.50 -5.21
C TYR A 124 -5.60 -0.47 -4.70
N THR A 125 -5.73 -0.95 -3.46
CA THR A 125 -4.73 -1.84 -2.87
C THR A 125 -4.66 -3.18 -3.61
N PHE A 126 -5.79 -3.79 -3.96
CA PHE A 126 -5.82 -5.01 -4.78
C PHE A 126 -5.28 -4.76 -6.18
N PHE A 127 -5.67 -3.66 -6.82
CA PHE A 127 -5.18 -3.35 -8.16
C PHE A 127 -3.67 -3.10 -8.19
N ASN A 128 -3.15 -2.29 -7.26
CA ASN A 128 -1.71 -2.06 -7.10
C ASN A 128 -0.96 -3.36 -6.82
N ALA A 129 -1.48 -4.24 -5.96
CA ALA A 129 -0.87 -5.53 -5.68
C ALA A 129 -0.80 -6.40 -6.94
N GLU A 130 -1.86 -6.42 -7.75
CA GLU A 130 -1.86 -7.20 -8.99
C GLU A 130 -0.83 -6.66 -10.00
N VAL A 131 -0.75 -5.33 -10.17
CA VAL A 131 0.25 -4.70 -11.05
C VAL A 131 1.67 -4.97 -10.56
N LEU A 132 1.93 -4.82 -9.27
CA LEU A 132 3.24 -5.08 -8.68
C LEU A 132 3.66 -6.55 -8.81
N GLN A 133 2.73 -7.50 -8.70
CA GLN A 133 3.02 -8.92 -8.93
C GLN A 133 3.37 -9.21 -10.40
N VAL A 134 2.68 -8.59 -11.35
CA VAL A 134 3.03 -8.68 -12.78
C VAL A 134 4.41 -8.12 -13.04
N LEU A 135 4.79 -7.04 -12.34
CA LEU A 135 6.11 -6.43 -12.38
C LEU A 135 7.17 -7.19 -11.54
N GLY A 136 6.84 -8.36 -10.98
CA GLY A 136 7.80 -9.21 -10.26
C GLY A 136 8.10 -8.79 -8.82
N TYR A 137 7.39 -7.81 -8.27
CA TYR A 137 7.47 -7.46 -6.86
C TYR A 137 6.64 -8.42 -5.99
N GLN A 138 6.87 -8.34 -4.68
CA GLN A 138 6.12 -9.08 -3.66
C GLN A 138 5.31 -8.09 -2.82
N PRO A 139 4.12 -7.68 -3.29
CA PRO A 139 3.29 -6.74 -2.58
C PRO A 139 2.59 -7.39 -1.40
N ARG A 140 2.28 -6.55 -0.42
CA ARG A 140 1.63 -6.89 0.84
C ARG A 140 0.44 -5.96 1.02
N PHE A 141 -0.72 -6.55 1.25
CA PHE A 141 -1.95 -5.82 1.50
C PHE A 141 -2.02 -5.55 3.01
N LEU A 142 -1.93 -4.27 3.41
CA LEU A 142 -2.05 -3.90 4.81
C LEU A 142 -3.33 -3.10 5.05
N ALA A 143 -4.12 -3.56 6.02
CA ALA A 143 -5.11 -2.71 6.68
C ALA A 143 -4.42 -1.95 7.81
N VAL A 144 -4.51 -0.63 7.76
CA VAL A 144 -3.94 0.28 8.74
C VAL A 144 -5.06 1.09 9.40
N ARG A 145 -4.83 1.51 10.65
CA ARG A 145 -5.83 2.29 11.39
C ARG A 145 -5.22 3.52 12.04
N LYS A 146 -5.91 4.64 11.86
CA LYS A 146 -5.70 5.90 12.56
C LYS A 146 -7.04 6.32 13.17
N ASP A 147 -7.05 6.50 14.49
CA ASP A 147 -8.22 6.81 15.30
C ASP A 147 -9.41 5.87 15.04
N ARG A 148 -10.46 6.40 14.39
CA ARG A 148 -11.68 5.69 14.01
C ARG A 148 -11.77 5.39 12.51
N GLN A 149 -10.68 5.61 11.77
CA GLN A 149 -10.61 5.41 10.33
C GLN A 149 -9.69 4.22 10.02
N ALA A 150 -10.24 3.23 9.32
CA ALA A 150 -9.46 2.17 8.69
C ALA A 150 -9.11 2.60 7.26
N HIS A 151 -7.97 2.15 6.79
CA HIS A 151 -7.47 2.41 5.44
C HIS A 151 -6.71 1.20 4.93
N ALA A 152 -6.71 0.98 3.62
CA ALA A 152 -5.94 -0.09 2.99
C ALA A 152 -4.79 0.51 2.17
N ILE A 153 -3.61 -0.10 2.28
CA ILE A 153 -2.41 0.32 1.58
C ILE A 153 -1.67 -0.87 0.98
N CYS A 154 -1.00 -0.66 -0.15
CA CYS A 154 -0.20 -1.70 -0.81
C CYS A 154 1.29 -1.45 -0.57
N VAL A 155 1.97 -2.35 0.13
CA VAL A 155 3.36 -2.20 0.56
C VAL A 155 4.25 -3.19 -0.18
N PHE A 156 5.44 -2.80 -0.60
CA PHE A 156 6.39 -3.69 -1.27
C PHE A 156 7.83 -3.23 -1.02
N LYS A 157 8.80 -4.13 -1.24
CA LYS A 157 10.22 -3.80 -1.21
C LYS A 157 10.72 -3.60 -2.64
N ALA A 158 11.46 -2.52 -2.89
CA ALA A 158 12.18 -2.29 -4.14
C ALA A 158 13.63 -1.91 -3.81
N GLY A 159 14.59 -2.70 -4.32
CA GLY A 159 15.96 -2.67 -3.80
C GLY A 159 15.98 -2.97 -2.31
N GLU A 160 16.70 -2.14 -1.54
CA GLU A 160 16.79 -2.28 -0.09
C GLU A 160 15.69 -1.59 0.70
N HIS A 161 14.80 -0.85 0.06
CA HIS A 161 13.85 0.02 0.76
C HIS A 161 12.39 -0.39 0.55
N TYR A 162 11.57 -0.07 1.55
CA TYR A 162 10.12 -0.22 1.47
C TYR A 162 9.47 0.99 0.81
N PHE A 163 8.56 0.68 -0.11
CA PHE A 163 7.70 1.60 -0.82
C PHE A 163 6.26 1.19 -0.54
N TRP A 164 5.33 2.13 -0.73
CA TRP A 164 3.92 1.83 -0.61
C TRP A 164 3.07 2.74 -1.46
N PHE A 165 1.93 2.21 -1.90
CA PHE A 165 0.86 2.98 -2.51
C PHE A 165 -0.20 3.31 -1.47
N ASP A 166 -0.52 4.59 -1.39
CA ASP A 166 -1.68 5.15 -0.70
C ASP A 166 -2.69 5.58 -1.76
N ASN A 167 -3.64 4.71 -2.08
CA ASN A 167 -4.45 4.84 -3.31
C ASN A 167 -3.55 4.96 -4.56
N ALA A 168 -3.56 6.13 -5.21
CA ALA A 168 -2.74 6.44 -6.38
C ALA A 168 -1.36 7.02 -6.05
N GLU A 169 -1.09 7.36 -4.79
CA GLU A 169 0.16 8.02 -4.39
C GLU A 169 1.24 6.99 -4.06
N LEU A 170 2.32 6.98 -4.85
CA LEU A 170 3.53 6.25 -4.51
C LEU A 170 4.32 7.01 -3.44
N LYS A 171 4.57 6.35 -2.31
CA LYS A 171 5.32 6.88 -1.18
C LYS A 171 6.56 6.03 -0.93
N LYS A 172 7.67 6.71 -0.61
CA LYS A 172 8.99 6.10 -0.40
C LYS A 172 9.36 6.18 1.07
N THR A 173 10.03 5.15 1.58
CA THR A 173 10.60 5.18 2.93
C THR A 173 12.08 4.79 2.87
N ARG A 174 12.84 5.16 3.90
CA ARG A 174 14.21 4.65 4.08
C ARG A 174 14.26 3.30 4.80
N ALA A 175 13.11 2.78 5.22
CA ALA A 175 13.05 1.55 5.97
C ALA A 175 13.50 0.37 5.12
N THR A 176 14.41 -0.44 5.65
CA THR A 176 14.92 -1.65 4.99
C THR A 176 14.28 -2.93 5.51
N THR A 177 13.57 -2.83 6.64
CA THR A 177 12.79 -3.91 7.26
C THR A 177 11.33 -3.52 7.38
N LEU A 178 10.44 -4.51 7.42
CA LEU A 178 9.02 -4.28 7.69
C LEU A 178 8.82 -3.54 9.01
N ALA A 179 9.56 -3.91 10.06
CA ALA A 179 9.50 -3.27 11.37
C ALA A 179 9.80 -1.76 11.27
N GLY A 180 10.87 -1.42 10.56
CA GLY A 180 11.24 -0.04 10.29
C GLY A 180 10.17 0.70 9.48
N PHE A 181 9.54 0.02 8.52
CA PHE A 181 8.45 0.59 7.72
C PHE A 181 7.22 0.89 8.60
N LEU A 182 6.77 -0.07 9.41
CA LEU A 182 5.64 0.11 10.31
C LEU A 182 5.90 1.21 11.34
N GLN A 183 7.14 1.33 11.83
CA GLN A 183 7.53 2.42 12.72
C GLN A 183 7.55 3.77 11.98
N ASN A 184 8.04 3.81 10.75
CA ASN A 184 8.04 5.02 9.91
C ASN A 184 6.62 5.54 9.70
N ILE A 185 5.68 4.67 9.28
CA ILE A 185 4.30 5.08 9.04
C ILE A 185 3.55 5.43 10.33
N ARG A 186 3.91 4.81 11.46
CA ARG A 186 3.39 5.21 12.77
C ARG A 186 3.79 6.64 13.13
N THR A 187 5.06 6.97 13.00
CA THR A 187 5.58 8.30 13.36
C THR A 187 5.14 9.39 12.37
N ASN A 188 5.17 9.10 11.07
CA ASN A 188 4.97 10.13 10.04
C ASN A 188 3.51 10.27 9.57
N HIS A 189 2.69 9.23 9.75
CA HIS A 189 1.31 9.20 9.26
C HIS A 189 0.26 8.89 10.34
N ASN A 190 0.69 8.67 11.59
CA ASN A 190 -0.17 8.41 12.76
C ASN A 190 -1.01 7.12 12.65
N TYR A 191 -0.55 6.12 11.89
CA TYR A 191 -1.16 4.79 11.89
C TYR A 191 -0.63 3.96 13.07
N PHE A 192 -1.52 3.39 13.90
CA PHE A 192 -1.09 2.69 15.13
C PHE A 192 -1.41 1.20 15.17
N ALA A 193 -2.39 0.74 14.39
CA ALA A 193 -2.71 -0.69 14.25
C ALA A 193 -2.55 -1.15 12.81
N PHE A 194 -2.06 -2.37 12.65
CA PHE A 194 -1.65 -2.96 11.38
C PHE A 194 -2.13 -4.41 11.32
N SER A 195 -2.80 -4.77 10.24
CA SER A 195 -3.10 -6.16 9.89
C SER A 195 -2.72 -6.40 8.44
N GLU A 196 -2.22 -7.59 8.14
CA GLU A 196 -1.92 -8.02 6.79
C GLU A 196 -2.94 -9.03 6.31
N LEU A 197 -3.36 -8.90 5.06
CA LEU A 197 -4.12 -9.91 4.34
C LEU A 197 -3.16 -10.79 3.53
N ASP A 198 -3.16 -12.09 3.82
CA ASP A 198 -2.52 -13.06 2.94
C ASP A 198 -3.37 -13.22 1.66
N LEU A 199 -2.86 -12.70 0.54
CA LEU A 199 -3.54 -12.71 -0.76
C LEU A 199 -3.80 -14.12 -1.33
N LYS A 200 -3.15 -15.17 -0.80
CA LYS A 200 -3.35 -16.56 -1.23
C LYS A 200 -4.45 -17.24 -0.43
N THR A 201 -4.47 -17.02 0.89
CA THR A 201 -5.38 -17.72 1.82
C THR A 201 -6.58 -16.88 2.21
N ASN A 202 -6.57 -15.58 1.90
CA ASN A 202 -7.53 -14.57 2.37
C ASN A 202 -7.66 -14.50 3.91
N GLN A 203 -6.58 -14.83 4.62
CA GLN A 203 -6.53 -14.77 6.08
C GLN A 203 -5.87 -13.48 6.56
N TRP A 204 -6.43 -12.92 7.63
CA TRP A 204 -5.92 -11.72 8.28
C TRP A 204 -4.99 -12.08 9.44
N SER A 205 -3.82 -11.42 9.48
CA SER A 205 -2.86 -11.55 10.57
C SER A 205 -2.51 -10.19 11.15
N ALA A 206 -2.62 -10.04 12.47
CA ALA A 206 -2.21 -8.81 13.14
C ALA A 206 -0.68 -8.68 13.12
N LEU A 207 -0.17 -7.54 12.65
CA LEU A 207 1.26 -7.24 12.67
C LEU A 207 1.60 -6.60 14.03
N SER A 208 1.85 -7.46 15.02
CA SER A 208 2.22 -7.03 16.37
C SER A 208 3.70 -6.68 16.49
N LYS A 209 4.11 -6.00 17.57
CA LYS A 209 5.53 -5.76 17.89
C LYS A 209 6.37 -7.05 17.95
N LYS A 210 5.75 -8.21 18.25
CA LYS A 210 6.45 -9.49 18.43
C LYS A 210 6.77 -10.20 17.12
N SER A 211 6.04 -9.89 16.04
CA SER A 211 6.21 -10.43 14.69
C SER A 211 7.19 -9.61 13.83
N LEU A 212 7.97 -8.74 14.46
CA LEU A 212 8.86 -7.75 13.83
C LEU A 212 10.32 -7.87 14.29
N LEU A 213 10.61 -8.86 15.14
CA LEU A 213 11.93 -9.31 15.56
C LEU A 213 12.19 -10.66 14.89
#